data_AF-A0A8I3W163-F1
#
_entry.id   AF-A0A8I3W163-F1
#
_cell.length_a   1.000
_cell.length_b   1.000
_cell.length_c   1.000
_cell.angle_alpha   90.00
_cell.angle_beta   90.00
_cell.angle_gamma   90.00
#
_symmetry.space_group_name_H-M   'P 1'
#
loop_
_entity.id
_entity.type
_entity.pdbx_description
1 polymer ?
#
loop_
_entity_poly.entity_id
_entity_poly.type
_entity_poly.pdbx_seq_one_letter_code
_entity_poly.pdbx_strand_id
1 'polypeptide(L)'
;MPRGLAEKRGPEECDAVALLSLINSCDHFVVDRKKVTEVIKCRNEIMHSSEMKVSSMWLRDFQMKIRNFLDEFKNIPDIVAVYSRIEQLLTSDWAVHIPEEDQRDGCECEMGTYLSESQVNEIEMQLLKEKLQEIYLQAEEQELLPEELSNRLEVVKEFLRSNEDLRNGLTEDLQKLDSLCLHQKLDSKEPESQTPDRKA
;
A
#
# COMPACT_ATOMS: atom_id res chain seq x y z
N MET A 1 -5.28 45.20 19.60
CA MET A 1 -5.26 43.73 19.66
C MET A 1 -6.54 43.16 19.05
N PRO A 2 -6.49 41.98 18.40
CA PRO A 2 -7.69 41.31 17.89
C PRO A 2 -8.69 40.96 19.00
N ARG A 3 -9.98 40.90 18.68
CA ARG A 3 -11.03 40.54 19.64
C ARG A 3 -10.76 39.16 20.26
N GLY A 4 -10.88 39.06 21.58
CA GLY A 4 -10.64 37.81 22.32
C GLY A 4 -9.17 37.52 22.66
N LEU A 5 -8.23 38.38 22.23
CA LEU A 5 -6.78 38.21 22.46
C LEU A 5 -6.18 39.36 23.29
N ALA A 6 -6.94 39.87 24.26
CA ALA A 6 -6.51 41.02 25.08
C ALA A 6 -5.32 40.71 26.01
N GLU A 7 -5.10 39.43 26.35
CA GLU A 7 -3.99 38.99 27.21
C GLU A 7 -2.67 38.76 26.46
N LYS A 8 -2.70 38.73 25.11
CA LYS A 8 -1.50 38.53 24.30
C LYS A 8 -0.65 39.79 24.26
N ARG A 9 0.67 39.63 24.28
CA ARG A 9 1.62 40.77 24.39
C ARG A 9 1.94 41.43 23.06
N GLY A 10 1.71 40.76 21.93
CA GLY A 10 2.03 41.30 20.62
C GLY A 10 1.45 40.54 19.44
N PRO A 11 1.61 41.08 18.22
CA PRO A 11 1.11 40.47 16.98
C PRO A 11 1.72 39.09 16.68
N GLU A 12 2.94 38.82 17.13
CA GLU A 12 3.64 37.54 17.00
C GLU A 12 2.93 36.37 17.72
N GLU A 13 2.11 36.65 18.73
CA GLU A 13 1.32 35.65 19.43
C GLU A 13 -0.07 35.46 18.78
N CYS A 14 -0.45 36.29 17.80
CA CYS A 14 -1.74 36.22 17.12
C CYS A 14 -1.67 35.29 15.90
N ASP A 15 -2.73 34.52 15.67
CA ASP A 15 -2.84 33.78 14.41
C ASP A 15 -3.17 34.72 13.24
N ALA A 16 -2.94 34.26 12.02
CA ALA A 16 -3.20 35.05 10.81
C ALA A 16 -4.66 35.53 10.72
N VAL A 17 -5.60 34.73 11.23
CA VAL A 17 -7.03 35.02 11.25
C VAL A 17 -7.35 36.23 12.12
N ALA A 18 -6.80 36.26 13.33
CA ALA A 18 -6.99 37.35 14.26
C ALA A 18 -6.37 38.64 13.74
N LEU A 19 -5.19 38.54 13.11
CA LEU A 19 -4.53 39.68 12.47
C LEU A 19 -5.35 40.23 11.29
N LEU A 20 -5.84 39.38 10.38
CA LEU A 20 -6.72 39.79 9.28
C LEU A 20 -8.02 40.42 9.78
N SER A 21 -8.60 39.88 10.85
CA SER A 21 -9.81 40.43 11.47
C SER A 21 -9.56 41.80 12.11
N LEU A 22 -8.39 42.00 12.73
CA LEU A 22 -7.97 43.28 13.27
C LEU A 22 -7.78 44.31 12.15
N ILE A 23 -7.05 43.95 11.09
CA ILE A 23 -6.86 44.82 9.92
C ILE A 23 -8.20 45.23 9.32
N ASN A 24 -9.17 44.31 9.23
CA ASN A 24 -10.49 44.58 8.66
C ASN A 24 -11.37 45.51 9.51
N SER A 25 -11.18 45.51 10.84
CA SER A 25 -12.09 46.21 11.79
C SER A 25 -11.50 47.44 12.46
N CYS A 26 -10.18 47.67 12.35
CA CYS A 26 -9.48 48.76 13.00
C CYS A 26 -9.27 49.93 12.04
N ASP A 27 -9.74 51.12 12.42
CA ASP A 27 -9.66 52.33 11.59
C ASP A 27 -8.22 52.88 11.44
N HIS A 28 -7.26 52.39 12.24
CA HIS A 28 -5.85 52.78 12.11
C HIS A 28 -5.16 52.16 10.89
N PHE A 29 -5.73 51.13 10.26
CA PHE A 29 -5.20 50.56 9.03
C PHE A 29 -5.83 51.26 7.82
N VAL A 30 -4.99 51.91 7.02
CA VAL A 30 -5.39 52.54 5.76
C VAL A 30 -5.27 51.51 4.64
N VAL A 31 -6.24 50.60 4.56
CA VAL A 31 -6.30 49.54 3.53
C VAL A 31 -7.72 49.37 2.99
N ASP A 32 -7.86 48.90 1.75
CA ASP A 32 -9.18 48.52 1.22
C ASP A 32 -9.72 47.26 1.92
N ARG A 33 -10.72 47.46 2.79
CA ARG A 33 -11.40 46.40 3.54
C ARG A 33 -11.98 45.30 2.67
N LYS A 34 -12.36 45.60 1.42
CA LYS A 34 -12.86 44.58 0.49
C LYS A 34 -11.79 43.54 0.22
N LYS A 35 -10.53 43.97 0.02
CA LYS A 35 -9.41 43.07 -0.25
C LYS A 35 -9.11 42.16 0.94
N VAL A 36 -9.15 42.71 2.16
CA VAL A 36 -9.00 41.93 3.40
C VAL A 36 -10.12 40.90 3.54
N THR A 37 -11.36 41.30 3.24
CA THR A 37 -12.54 40.43 3.31
C THR A 37 -12.45 39.26 2.33
N GLU A 38 -11.97 39.49 1.10
CA GLU A 38 -11.78 38.44 0.11
C GLU A 38 -10.74 37.39 0.55
N VAL A 39 -9.64 37.81 1.17
CA VAL A 39 -8.65 36.87 1.74
C VAL A 39 -9.25 36.05 2.88
N ILE A 40 -10.05 36.68 3.76
CA ILE A 40 -10.75 35.97 4.84
C ILE A 40 -11.74 34.94 4.27
N LYS A 41 -12.50 35.29 3.23
CA LYS A 41 -13.43 34.36 2.56
C LYS A 41 -12.70 33.15 1.99
N CYS A 42 -11.62 33.36 1.24
CA CYS A 42 -10.85 32.25 0.68
C CYS A 42 -10.32 31.30 1.76
N ARG A 43 -9.85 31.84 2.90
CA ARG A 43 -9.46 31.00 4.05
C ARG A 43 -10.64 30.17 4.56
N ASN A 44 -11.79 30.80 4.76
CA ASN A 44 -12.98 30.11 5.26
C ASN A 44 -13.47 29.05 4.28
N GLU A 45 -13.42 29.30 2.97
CA GLU A 45 -13.76 28.32 1.94
C GLU A 45 -12.88 27.06 2.02
N ILE A 46 -11.55 27.22 2.17
CA ILE A 46 -10.65 26.07 2.38
C ILE A 46 -11.01 25.33 3.68
N MET A 47 -11.16 26.08 4.78
CA MET A 47 -11.38 25.49 6.10
C MET A 47 -12.73 24.79 6.25
N HIS A 48 -13.72 25.17 5.43
CA HIS A 48 -15.04 24.56 5.40
C HIS A 48 -15.22 23.58 4.23
N SER A 49 -14.18 23.34 3.43
CA SER A 49 -14.19 22.30 2.41
C SER A 49 -13.99 20.93 3.07
N SER A 50 -15.00 20.06 2.98
CA SER A 50 -14.97 18.71 3.58
C SER A 50 -13.87 17.81 2.99
N GLU A 51 -13.46 18.07 1.76
CA GLU A 51 -12.43 17.28 1.07
C GLU A 51 -11.05 17.95 1.09
N MET A 52 -10.93 19.18 1.59
CA MET A 52 -9.72 20.02 1.50
C MET A 52 -9.15 20.16 0.08
N LYS A 53 -9.95 19.83 -0.95
CA LYS A 53 -9.58 19.94 -2.36
C LYS A 53 -10.01 21.30 -2.88
N VAL A 54 -9.12 21.91 -3.65
CA VAL A 54 -9.37 23.15 -4.39
C VAL A 54 -8.99 22.96 -5.84
N SER A 55 -9.77 23.54 -6.75
CA SER A 55 -9.44 23.49 -8.18
C SER A 55 -8.26 24.39 -8.51
N SER A 56 -7.55 24.09 -9.60
CA SER A 56 -6.47 24.95 -10.11
C SER A 56 -6.95 26.37 -10.42
N MET A 57 -8.20 26.51 -10.87
CA MET A 57 -8.84 27.81 -11.12
C MET A 57 -9.05 28.59 -9.82
N TRP A 58 -9.49 27.90 -8.75
CA TRP A 58 -9.66 28.50 -7.44
C TRP A 58 -8.32 28.95 -6.85
N LEU A 59 -7.26 28.14 -6.96
CA LEU A 59 -5.91 28.51 -6.51
C LEU A 59 -5.38 29.77 -7.23
N ARG A 60 -5.62 29.87 -8.53
CA ARG A 60 -5.24 31.05 -9.31
C ARG A 60 -6.01 32.30 -8.87
N ASP A 61 -7.31 32.17 -8.59
CA ASP A 61 -8.11 33.26 -8.04
C ASP A 61 -7.64 33.68 -6.65
N PHE A 62 -7.35 32.71 -5.78
CA PHE A 62 -6.77 32.95 -4.46
C PHE A 62 -5.42 33.69 -4.54
N GLN A 63 -4.52 33.26 -5.43
CA GLN A 63 -3.26 33.94 -5.70
C GLN A 63 -3.47 35.41 -6.10
N MET A 64 -4.41 35.70 -7.01
CA MET A 64 -4.72 37.07 -7.40
C MET A 64 -5.25 37.90 -6.22
N LYS A 65 -6.11 37.31 -5.37
CA LYS A 65 -6.64 37.97 -4.17
C LYS A 65 -5.55 38.28 -3.13
N ILE A 66 -4.62 37.36 -2.90
CA ILE A 66 -3.45 37.59 -2.02
C ILE A 66 -2.57 38.71 -2.58
N ARG A 67 -2.26 38.69 -3.88
CA ARG A 67 -1.51 39.78 -4.54
C ARG A 67 -2.17 41.13 -4.35
N ASN A 68 -3.47 41.21 -4.63
CA ASN A 68 -4.23 42.45 -4.49
C ASN A 68 -4.21 42.99 -3.05
N PHE A 69 -4.25 42.11 -2.05
CA PHE A 69 -4.14 42.48 -0.63
C PHE A 69 -2.73 42.95 -0.27
N LEU A 70 -1.69 42.25 -0.71
CA LEU A 70 -0.29 42.63 -0.45
C LEU A 70 0.08 43.97 -1.11
N ASP A 71 -0.56 44.30 -2.23
CA ASP A 71 -0.41 45.58 -2.91
C ASP A 71 -0.73 46.79 -2.01
N GLU A 72 -1.60 46.63 -1.00
CA GLU A 72 -1.92 47.68 -0.03
C GLU A 72 -0.72 48.06 0.86
N PHE A 73 0.26 47.17 0.97
CA PHE A 73 1.41 47.30 1.87
C PHE A 73 2.74 47.52 1.14
N LYS A 74 2.72 47.80 -0.17
CA LYS A 74 3.92 48.05 -1.00
C LYS A 74 4.82 49.17 -0.47
N ASN A 75 4.28 50.08 0.34
CA ASN A 75 5.02 51.18 0.94
C ASN A 75 5.81 50.77 2.20
N ILE A 76 5.67 49.52 2.67
CA ILE A 76 6.34 49.01 3.87
C ILE A 76 7.54 48.15 3.42
N PRO A 77 8.79 48.59 3.67
CA PRO A 77 10.00 47.92 3.16
C PRO A 77 10.11 46.44 3.56
N ASP A 78 9.77 46.12 4.81
CA ASP A 78 9.83 44.75 5.34
C ASP A 78 8.85 43.82 4.60
N ILE A 79 7.69 44.35 4.20
CA ILE A 79 6.70 43.59 3.44
C ILE A 79 7.16 43.39 2.00
N VAL A 80 7.84 44.36 1.39
CA VAL A 80 8.41 44.20 0.04
C VAL A 80 9.45 43.08 0.00
N ALA A 81 10.28 42.95 1.04
CA ALA A 81 11.22 41.83 1.15
C ALA A 81 10.51 40.47 1.20
N VAL A 82 9.45 40.36 2.00
CA VAL A 82 8.65 39.13 2.13
C VAL A 82 7.77 38.87 0.90
N TYR A 83 7.32 39.92 0.21
CA TYR A 83 6.50 39.84 -1.00
C TYR A 83 7.20 39.01 -2.08
N SER A 84 8.51 39.21 -2.27
CA SER A 84 9.29 38.43 -3.23
C SER A 84 9.22 36.92 -2.98
N ARG A 85 9.26 36.51 -1.69
CA ARG A 85 9.15 35.12 -1.27
C ARG A 85 7.73 34.58 -1.45
N ILE A 86 6.72 35.37 -1.11
CA ILE A 86 5.32 34.99 -1.31
C ILE A 86 5.04 34.82 -2.81
N GLU A 87 5.53 35.73 -3.64
CA GLU A 87 5.39 35.65 -5.10
C GLU A 87 6.00 34.37 -5.66
N GLN A 88 7.22 34.03 -5.27
CA GLN A 88 7.85 32.76 -5.65
C GLN A 88 6.98 31.56 -5.27
N LEU A 89 6.45 31.56 -4.04
CA LEU A 89 5.62 30.47 -3.51
C LEU A 89 4.29 30.36 -4.29
N LEU A 90 3.68 31.48 -4.64
CA LEU A 90 2.45 31.54 -5.43
C LEU A 90 2.66 31.15 -6.91
N THR A 91 3.86 31.37 -7.47
CA THR A 91 4.19 30.99 -8.86
C THR A 91 4.83 29.61 -9.01
N SER A 92 5.17 28.97 -7.89
CA SER A 92 5.78 27.63 -7.91
C SER A 92 4.78 26.59 -8.42
N ASP A 93 5.30 25.57 -9.09
CA ASP A 93 4.51 24.40 -9.44
C ASP A 93 4.25 23.57 -8.19
N TRP A 94 2.98 23.35 -7.86
CA TRP A 94 2.53 22.54 -6.74
C TRP A 94 2.11 21.13 -7.20
N ALA A 95 2.43 20.76 -8.46
CA ALA A 95 2.27 19.40 -8.92
C ALA A 95 3.02 18.45 -7.98
N VAL A 96 2.27 17.55 -7.35
CA VAL A 96 2.85 16.45 -6.58
C VAL A 96 3.43 15.49 -7.59
N HIS A 97 4.76 15.39 -7.65
CA HIS A 97 5.41 14.32 -8.39
C HIS A 97 5.14 13.02 -7.65
N ILE A 98 4.14 12.26 -8.13
CA ILE A 98 3.93 10.89 -7.71
C ILE A 98 4.81 10.05 -8.64
N PRO A 99 5.98 9.54 -8.19
CA PRO A 99 6.73 8.59 -8.98
C PRO A 99 5.82 7.41 -9.34
N GLU A 100 5.90 6.92 -10.58
CA GLU A 100 5.04 5.82 -11.07
C GLU A 100 5.17 4.54 -10.21
N GLU A 101 6.26 4.41 -9.45
CA GLU A 101 6.46 3.40 -8.44
C GLU A 101 6.32 4.01 -7.04
N ASP A 102 5.24 3.67 -6.33
CA ASP A 102 5.20 3.79 -4.88
C ASP A 102 6.39 3.01 -4.31
N GLN A 103 7.41 3.70 -3.80
CA GLN A 103 8.38 3.07 -2.92
C GLN A 103 7.61 2.53 -1.71
N ARG A 104 7.48 1.20 -1.62
CA ARG A 104 6.91 0.57 -0.44
C ARG A 104 7.73 1.02 0.77
N ASP A 105 7.04 1.38 1.84
CA ASP A 105 7.58 1.73 3.15
C ASP A 105 8.33 0.58 3.88
N GLY A 106 8.67 -0.48 3.15
CA GLY A 106 9.48 -1.58 3.64
C GLY A 106 10.97 -1.24 3.61
N CYS A 107 11.71 -1.74 4.59
CA CYS A 107 13.16 -1.62 4.66
C CYS A 107 13.78 -1.99 3.31
N GLU A 108 14.45 -1.02 2.67
CA GLU A 108 15.39 -1.26 1.59
C GLU A 108 16.56 -2.09 2.15
N CYS A 109 16.33 -3.39 2.35
CA CYS A 109 17.44 -4.32 2.42
C CYS A 109 18.14 -4.21 1.06
N GLU A 110 19.40 -3.80 1.07
CA GLU A 110 20.30 -3.59 -0.08
C GLU A 110 20.55 -4.84 -0.96
N MET A 111 19.62 -5.79 -1.00
CA MET A 111 19.65 -6.96 -1.86
C MET A 111 18.30 -7.09 -2.58
N GLY A 112 17.95 -6.07 -3.36
CA GLY A 112 16.87 -6.11 -4.36
C GLY A 112 17.21 -7.04 -5.51
N THR A 113 17.45 -8.33 -5.23
CA THR A 113 17.41 -9.36 -6.27
C THR A 113 15.96 -9.81 -6.34
N TYR A 114 15.16 -9.12 -7.15
CA TYR A 114 13.90 -9.68 -7.61
C TYR A 114 14.22 -11.04 -8.22
N LEU A 115 13.63 -12.10 -7.68
CA LEU A 115 13.80 -13.42 -8.25
C LEU A 115 13.24 -13.39 -9.67
N SER A 116 14.03 -13.84 -10.64
CA SER A 116 13.52 -14.04 -11.99
C SER A 116 12.44 -15.13 -11.97
N GLU A 117 11.54 -15.10 -12.95
CA GLU A 117 10.53 -16.14 -13.14
C GLU A 117 11.14 -17.55 -13.14
N SER A 118 12.31 -17.71 -13.73
CA SER A 118 13.05 -18.98 -13.73
C SER A 118 13.53 -19.40 -12.33
N GLN A 119 13.93 -18.47 -11.47
CA GLN A 119 14.36 -18.76 -10.10
C GLN A 119 13.16 -19.12 -9.22
N VAL A 120 12.02 -18.45 -9.41
CA VAL A 120 10.77 -18.81 -8.73
C VAL A 120 10.34 -20.23 -9.12
N ASN A 121 10.34 -20.53 -10.42
CA ASN A 121 10.00 -21.86 -10.93
C ASN A 121 10.95 -22.94 -10.37
N GLU A 122 12.25 -22.68 -10.32
CA GLU A 122 13.22 -23.61 -9.74
C GLU A 122 12.93 -23.89 -8.26
N ILE A 123 12.60 -22.87 -7.47
CA ILE A 123 12.23 -23.02 -6.06
C ILE A 123 10.94 -23.82 -5.91
N GLU A 124 9.91 -23.51 -6.70
CA GLU A 124 8.63 -24.23 -6.67
C GLU A 124 8.80 -25.70 -7.04
N MET A 125 9.61 -25.98 -8.07
CA MET A 125 9.97 -27.33 -8.49
C MET A 125 10.68 -28.10 -7.37
N GLN A 126 11.70 -27.49 -6.73
CA GLN A 126 12.42 -28.13 -5.63
C GLN A 126 11.50 -28.42 -4.44
N LEU A 127 10.69 -27.44 -4.03
CA LEU A 127 9.75 -27.61 -2.93
C LEU A 127 8.76 -28.75 -3.21
N LEU A 128 8.25 -28.83 -4.44
CA LEU A 128 7.29 -29.86 -4.79
C LEU A 128 7.93 -31.25 -4.90
N LYS A 129 9.19 -31.35 -5.36
CA LYS A 129 9.98 -32.58 -5.28
C LYS A 129 10.17 -33.05 -3.85
N GLU A 130 10.54 -32.15 -2.94
CA GLU A 130 10.68 -32.47 -1.51
C GLU A 130 9.36 -32.99 -0.94
N LYS A 131 8.23 -32.37 -1.30
CA LYS A 131 6.91 -32.85 -0.87
C LYS A 131 6.54 -34.23 -1.42
N LEU A 132 6.83 -34.51 -2.69
CA LEU A 132 6.62 -35.85 -3.25
C LEU A 132 7.52 -36.89 -2.59
N GLN A 133 8.78 -36.55 -2.29
CA GLN A 133 9.70 -37.42 -1.58
C GLN A 133 9.25 -37.68 -0.13
N GLU A 134 8.73 -36.68 0.57
CA GLU A 134 8.13 -36.81 1.90
C GLU A 134 6.97 -37.82 1.88
N ILE A 135 6.07 -37.70 0.89
CA ILE A 135 4.94 -38.63 0.71
C ILE A 135 5.45 -40.05 0.40
N TYR A 136 6.51 -40.17 -0.41
CA TYR A 136 7.12 -41.46 -0.75
C TYR A 136 7.65 -42.17 0.50
N LEU A 137 8.41 -41.46 1.34
CA LEU A 137 8.99 -42.01 2.57
C LEU A 137 7.90 -42.43 3.55
N GLN A 138 6.88 -41.58 3.75
CA GLN A 138 5.72 -41.90 4.59
C GLN A 138 4.96 -43.15 4.10
N ALA A 139 4.90 -43.36 2.78
CA ALA A 139 4.33 -44.57 2.20
C ALA A 139 5.24 -45.79 2.43
N GLU A 140 6.55 -45.67 2.21
CA GLU A 140 7.51 -46.78 2.38
C GLU A 140 7.56 -47.28 3.83
N GLU A 141 7.47 -46.36 4.80
CA GLU A 141 7.44 -46.68 6.24
C GLU A 141 6.06 -47.16 6.73
N GLN A 142 5.05 -47.25 5.85
CA GLN A 142 3.66 -47.58 6.17
C GLN A 142 3.03 -46.67 7.25
N GLU A 143 3.52 -45.44 7.38
CA GLU A 143 2.97 -44.46 8.33
C GLU A 143 1.58 -43.95 7.92
N LEU A 144 1.24 -44.07 6.63
CA LEU A 144 -0.03 -43.62 6.07
C LEU A 144 -0.93 -44.78 5.64
N LEU A 145 -2.23 -44.62 5.90
CA LEU A 145 -3.25 -45.50 5.35
C LEU A 145 -3.33 -45.33 3.81
N PRO A 146 -3.60 -46.40 3.05
CA PRO A 146 -3.68 -46.35 1.58
C PRO A 146 -4.66 -45.30 1.04
N GLU A 147 -5.79 -45.10 1.72
CA GLU A 147 -6.77 -44.06 1.38
C GLU A 147 -6.21 -42.64 1.57
N GLU A 148 -5.47 -42.39 2.65
CA GLU A 148 -4.86 -41.08 2.95
C GLU A 148 -3.73 -40.76 1.96
N LEU A 149 -2.90 -41.76 1.63
CA LEU A 149 -1.88 -41.64 0.59
C LEU A 149 -2.50 -41.29 -0.77
N SER A 150 -3.58 -41.98 -1.14
CA SER A 150 -4.31 -41.74 -2.38
C SER A 150 -4.91 -40.33 -2.42
N ASN A 151 -5.45 -39.83 -1.31
CA ASN A 151 -6.01 -38.48 -1.23
C ASN A 151 -4.93 -37.40 -1.39
N ARG A 152 -3.79 -37.54 -0.69
CA ARG A 152 -2.68 -36.58 -0.79
C ARG A 152 -2.10 -36.51 -2.19
N LEU A 153 -1.91 -37.66 -2.84
CA LEU A 153 -1.42 -37.71 -4.20
C LEU A 153 -2.40 -37.05 -5.18
N GLU A 154 -3.70 -37.19 -4.96
CA GLU A 154 -4.70 -36.61 -5.84
C GLU A 154 -4.83 -35.09 -5.70
N VAL A 155 -4.61 -34.55 -4.51
CA VAL A 155 -4.49 -33.09 -4.30
C VAL A 155 -3.30 -32.53 -5.08
N VAL A 156 -2.14 -33.22 -5.06
CA VAL A 156 -0.96 -32.78 -5.80
C VAL A 156 -1.19 -32.88 -7.32
N LYS A 157 -1.84 -33.94 -7.79
CA LYS A 157 -2.20 -34.09 -9.21
C LYS A 157 -3.15 -33.01 -9.69
N GLU A 158 -4.15 -32.66 -8.89
CA GLU A 158 -5.09 -31.59 -9.22
C GLU A 158 -4.37 -30.24 -9.31
N PHE A 159 -3.49 -29.93 -8.35
CA PHE A 159 -2.65 -28.73 -8.41
C PHE A 159 -1.80 -28.68 -9.68
N LEU A 160 -1.20 -29.80 -10.09
CA LEU A 160 -0.37 -29.90 -11.28
C LEU A 160 -1.16 -29.87 -12.61
N ARG A 161 -2.48 -30.08 -12.60
CA ARG A 161 -3.29 -29.88 -13.82
C ARG A 161 -3.31 -28.42 -14.25
N SER A 162 -3.25 -27.50 -13.29
CA SER A 162 -3.24 -26.06 -13.54
C SER A 162 -1.83 -25.50 -13.80
N ASN A 163 -0.77 -26.28 -13.59
CA ASN A 163 0.63 -25.83 -13.67
C ASN A 163 1.45 -26.78 -14.57
N GLU A 164 1.45 -26.51 -15.88
CA GLU A 164 2.04 -27.43 -16.88
C GLU A 164 3.56 -27.55 -16.80
N ASP A 165 4.23 -26.45 -16.49
CA ASP A 165 5.67 -26.35 -16.30
C ASP A 165 6.15 -27.25 -15.15
N LEU A 166 5.48 -27.18 -14.00
CA LEU A 166 5.77 -28.05 -12.85
C LEU A 166 5.41 -29.51 -13.16
N ARG A 167 4.28 -29.77 -13.83
CA ARG A 167 3.83 -31.13 -14.17
C ARG A 167 4.85 -31.87 -15.03
N ASN A 168 5.41 -31.19 -16.02
CA ASN A 168 6.38 -31.80 -16.93
C ASN A 168 7.67 -32.21 -16.19
N GLY A 169 8.11 -31.44 -15.20
CA GLY A 169 9.31 -31.74 -14.41
C GLY A 169 9.14 -32.82 -13.33
N LEU A 170 7.90 -33.20 -13.01
CA LEU A 170 7.56 -34.12 -11.90
C LEU A 170 6.87 -35.42 -12.35
N THR A 171 6.79 -35.66 -13.65
CA THR A 171 6.06 -36.81 -14.19
C THR A 171 6.63 -38.15 -13.71
N GLU A 172 7.96 -38.28 -13.61
CA GLU A 172 8.63 -39.49 -13.14
C GLU A 172 8.35 -39.75 -11.65
N ASP A 173 8.43 -38.71 -10.82
CA ASP A 173 8.19 -38.79 -9.37
C ASP A 173 6.74 -39.21 -9.06
N LEU A 174 5.77 -38.67 -9.82
CA LEU A 174 4.37 -39.05 -9.73
C LEU A 174 4.12 -40.51 -10.14
N GLN A 175 4.74 -40.97 -11.23
CA GLN A 175 4.61 -42.37 -11.68
C GLN A 175 5.16 -43.35 -10.65
N LYS A 176 6.27 -42.98 -9.98
CA LYS A 176 6.87 -43.77 -8.91
C LYS A 176 5.91 -43.91 -7.72
N LEU A 177 5.29 -42.81 -7.30
CA LEU A 177 4.30 -42.79 -6.21
C LEU A 177 3.00 -43.53 -6.57
N ASP A 178 2.52 -43.41 -7.81
CA ASP A 178 1.36 -44.16 -8.30
C ASP A 178 1.62 -45.67 -8.25
N SER A 179 2.82 -46.09 -8.63
CA SER A 179 3.23 -47.50 -8.56
C SER A 179 3.22 -48.00 -7.12
N LEU A 180 3.73 -47.22 -6.17
CA LEU A 180 3.68 -47.56 -4.73
C LEU A 180 2.25 -47.64 -4.19
N CYS A 181 1.39 -46.68 -4.54
CA CYS A 181 0.01 -46.65 -4.10
C CYS A 181 -0.78 -47.88 -4.60
N LEU A 182 -0.50 -48.34 -5.82
CA LEU A 182 -1.05 -49.59 -6.36
C LEU A 182 -0.58 -50.82 -5.59
N HIS A 183 0.69 -50.88 -5.19
CA HIS A 183 1.25 -52.02 -4.43
C HIS A 183 0.62 -52.10 -3.03
N GLN A 184 0.53 -50.98 -2.29
CA GLN A 184 -0.13 -50.98 -0.97
C GLN A 184 -1.61 -51.36 -1.01
N LYS A 185 -2.35 -50.94 -2.05
CA LYS A 185 -3.75 -51.33 -2.24
C LYS A 185 -3.93 -52.84 -2.51
N LEU A 186 -2.92 -53.48 -3.10
CA LEU A 186 -2.89 -54.92 -3.37
C LEU A 186 -2.50 -55.72 -2.11
N ASP A 187 -1.48 -55.28 -1.37
CA ASP A 187 -1.06 -55.90 -0.11
C ASP A 187 -2.13 -55.81 0.98
N SER A 188 -3.02 -54.81 0.91
CA SER A 188 -4.17 -54.70 1.80
C SER A 188 -5.33 -55.67 1.48
N LYS A 189 -5.25 -56.47 0.40
CA LYS A 189 -6.41 -57.23 -0.14
C LYS A 189 -6.35 -58.77 -0.12
N GLU A 190 -5.27 -59.47 0.21
CA GLU A 190 -5.30 -60.96 0.36
C GLU A 190 -4.24 -61.53 1.34
N PRO A 191 -4.48 -62.67 2.04
CA PRO A 191 -5.75 -63.38 2.28
C PRO A 191 -5.96 -63.96 3.72
N GLU A 192 -7.19 -63.85 4.24
CA GLU A 192 -7.74 -64.89 5.13
C GLU A 192 -8.35 -65.99 4.26
N SER A 193 -7.60 -67.07 4.01
CA SER A 193 -8.23 -68.37 3.73
C SER A 193 -7.32 -69.54 4.11
N GLN A 194 -7.96 -70.56 4.73
CA GLN A 194 -7.48 -71.90 5.09
C GLN A 194 -6.73 -71.98 6.44
N THR A 195 -7.16 -72.76 7.45
CA THR A 195 -7.48 -74.22 7.46
C THR A 195 -8.08 -74.59 8.86
N PRO A 196 -8.33 -75.86 9.24
CA PRO A 196 -9.34 -76.79 8.73
C PRO A 196 -10.17 -77.45 9.86
N ASP A 197 -11.18 -78.20 9.43
CA ASP A 197 -11.97 -79.19 10.17
C ASP A 197 -11.14 -80.08 11.11
N ARG A 198 -11.57 -80.26 12.37
CA ARG A 198 -11.18 -81.39 13.22
C ARG A 198 -12.40 -81.95 13.96
N LYS A 199 -12.96 -83.01 13.38
CA LYS A 199 -13.69 -84.06 14.10
C LYS A 199 -12.68 -85.00 14.78
N ALA A 200 -12.80 -85.14 16.10
CA ALA A 200 -12.67 -86.39 16.86
C ALA A 200 -13.08 -86.10 18.31
#